data_AF-A0A2V6QSM7-F1
#
_entry.id   AF-A0A2V6QSM7-F1
#
_cell.length_a   1.000
_cell.length_b   1.000
_cell.length_c   1.000
_cell.angle_alpha   90.00
_cell.angle_beta   90.00
_cell.angle_gamma   90.00
#
_symmetry.space_group_name_H-M   'P 1'
#
loop_
_entity.id
_entity.type
_entity.pdbx_description
1 polymer ?
#
loop_
_entity_poly.entity_id
_entity_poly.type
_entity_poly.pdbx_seq_one_letter_code
_entity_poly.pdbx_strand_id
1 'polypeptide(L)'
;MGRARAHGDLRGRLLLPLLPEGGLPGDRSGRRTLVVNGALALAAAYLVGALPVGFLVARVFGVGDIRRHGSGNIGTTNVLRAAGWVPALLTLIGDVAKGYLAVAAAGALAGDAGARAGDRPRRLAQPRPLGGGPRDSGVARGRGDDALCVARLDPGRRLRAARRAAPGLRRAGDAGRPRGRGDHHRAAPRQHRPPPRRDRAPPGPGAQRRVTLAIVGGGSWGTALAIHLARQGGAVRLWAREVEVVEGIRARRRSPWYLADLDVPAGVTPTTELAEAVHGASLLIVAVPSEFFATTLESLPPVPEGVPIVTATKGFDPVRHLRMSEVIAAWRPGARIAALSGPTFAREVALGHPTAAVVASRDETLAGALQRQLGAREFRLYASQDVVGVEAGGALKNVMAIATGLSDGLALGENARAALITRGLAEMTRLAVALGASAATLAGLAGLGDLVLTCTGGLSRNRQLGMALARGETTAAVERESRMIAEGTRTVTSALALAKRHAVAMPICEEVGAVLFAGKPPADAVASLLERPLRREDR
;
A
#
# COMPACT_ATOMS: atom_id res chain seq x y z
N MET A 1 -19.92 -51.86 -43.28
CA MET A 1 -18.52 -51.65 -43.73
C MET A 1 -18.13 -50.20 -43.46
N GLY A 2 -17.02 -49.95 -42.77
CA GLY A 2 -16.45 -48.60 -42.62
C GLY A 2 -15.88 -48.31 -41.24
N ARG A 3 -14.57 -48.51 -41.07
CA ARG A 3 -13.78 -48.39 -39.84
C ARG A 3 -13.45 -46.94 -39.43
N ALA A 4 -13.11 -46.81 -38.15
CA ALA A 4 -12.55 -45.67 -37.43
C ALA A 4 -11.22 -45.07 -37.97
N ARG A 5 -10.96 -43.79 -37.62
CA ARG A 5 -9.69 -43.14 -37.18
C ARG A 5 -9.98 -41.65 -36.90
N ALA A 6 -9.96 -41.15 -35.66
CA ALA A 6 -8.87 -40.84 -34.74
C ALA A 6 -8.15 -39.49 -35.00
N HIS A 7 -8.30 -38.59 -34.02
CA HIS A 7 -7.39 -37.54 -33.50
C HIS A 7 -6.47 -36.74 -34.44
N GLY A 8 -6.60 -35.41 -34.36
CA GLY A 8 -5.52 -34.49 -34.70
C GLY A 8 -5.89 -33.02 -34.51
N ASP A 9 -5.12 -32.34 -33.65
CA ASP A 9 -4.84 -30.91 -33.70
C ASP A 9 -5.68 -29.92 -32.85
N LEU A 10 -5.49 -29.99 -31.52
CA LEU A 10 -5.82 -28.91 -30.58
C LEU A 10 -4.58 -28.38 -29.82
N ARG A 11 -3.37 -28.63 -30.33
CA ARG A 11 -2.11 -28.21 -29.66
C ARG A 11 -1.57 -26.84 -30.13
N GLY A 12 -2.21 -26.16 -31.07
CA GLY A 12 -1.66 -24.96 -31.71
C GLY A 12 -2.01 -23.59 -31.10
N ARG A 13 -2.85 -23.48 -30.06
CA ARG A 13 -3.40 -22.16 -29.64
C ARG A 13 -3.00 -21.64 -28.26
N LEU A 14 -2.04 -22.27 -27.58
CA LEU A 14 -1.71 -21.92 -26.18
C LEU A 14 -0.35 -21.20 -25.99
N LEU A 15 0.34 -20.81 -27.07
CA LEU A 15 1.66 -20.16 -26.98
C LEU A 15 1.82 -18.99 -27.95
N LEU A 16 0.91 -18.01 -27.92
CA LEU A 16 1.14 -16.74 -28.62
C LEU A 16 0.51 -15.57 -27.86
N PRO A 17 1.29 -14.90 -27.00
CA PRO A 17 1.33 -13.44 -27.10
C PRO A 17 2.72 -12.89 -26.71
N LEU A 18 3.76 -13.18 -27.48
CA LEU A 18 5.09 -12.53 -27.36
C LEU A 18 5.80 -12.41 -28.72
N LEU A 19 5.06 -12.17 -29.80
CA LEU A 19 5.69 -11.87 -31.10
C LEU A 19 5.67 -10.35 -31.35
N PRO A 20 6.79 -9.77 -31.85
CA PRO A 20 6.85 -8.36 -32.21
C PRO A 20 5.84 -8.05 -33.32
N GLU A 21 5.39 -6.80 -33.41
CA GLU A 21 4.30 -6.32 -34.30
C GLU A 21 4.64 -6.32 -35.81
N GLY A 22 5.28 -7.38 -36.31
CA GLY A 22 5.35 -7.73 -37.73
C GLY A 22 4.66 -9.07 -37.93
N GLY A 23 3.61 -9.11 -38.75
CA GLY A 23 2.84 -10.33 -39.01
C GLY A 23 3.72 -11.52 -39.40
N LEU A 24 3.34 -12.72 -38.94
CA LEU A 24 4.04 -13.97 -39.24
C LEU A 24 4.23 -14.15 -40.76
N PRO A 25 5.39 -14.65 -41.23
CA PRO A 25 5.60 -14.99 -42.63
C PRO A 25 4.46 -15.86 -43.17
N GLY A 26 3.99 -15.54 -44.37
CA GLY A 26 2.86 -16.22 -45.02
C GLY A 26 3.18 -17.65 -45.47
N ASP A 27 4.46 -18.02 -45.59
CA ASP A 27 4.90 -19.33 -46.03
C ASP A 27 5.23 -20.30 -44.86
N ARG A 28 5.07 -21.61 -45.10
CA ARG A 28 5.32 -22.64 -44.08
C ARG A 28 6.81 -22.76 -43.71
N SER A 29 7.71 -22.37 -44.62
CA SER A 29 9.16 -22.44 -44.40
C SER A 29 9.62 -21.34 -43.44
N GLY A 30 9.21 -20.09 -43.65
CA GLY A 30 9.53 -18.95 -42.78
C GLY A 30 8.99 -19.11 -41.36
N ARG A 31 7.79 -19.69 -41.20
CA ARG A 31 7.26 -20.02 -39.86
C ARG A 31 8.08 -21.07 -39.13
N ARG A 32 8.55 -22.12 -39.82
CA ARG A 32 9.42 -23.14 -39.22
C ARG A 32 10.76 -22.55 -38.81
N THR A 33 11.37 -21.73 -39.66
CA THR A 33 12.65 -21.06 -39.36
C THR A 33 12.54 -20.11 -38.17
N LEU A 34 11.46 -19.33 -38.07
CA LEU A 34 11.23 -18.43 -36.93
C LEU A 34 11.06 -19.19 -35.61
N VAL A 35 10.30 -20.29 -35.62
CA VAL A 35 10.09 -21.12 -34.43
C VAL A 35 11.37 -21.83 -33.99
N VAL A 36 12.14 -22.37 -34.95
CA VAL A 36 13.42 -23.04 -34.65
C VAL A 36 14.44 -22.02 -34.11
N ASN A 37 14.57 -20.84 -34.72
CA ASN A 37 15.49 -19.81 -34.26
C ASN A 37 15.07 -19.24 -32.89
N GLY A 38 13.77 -19.07 -32.64
CA GLY A 38 13.26 -18.67 -31.33
C GLY A 38 13.55 -19.71 -30.24
N ALA A 39 13.39 -21.00 -30.55
CA ALA A 39 13.71 -22.09 -29.63
C ALA A 39 15.22 -22.17 -29.36
N LEU A 40 16.06 -22.02 -30.38
CA LEU A 40 17.52 -21.98 -30.24
C LEU A 40 17.99 -20.77 -29.42
N ALA A 41 17.38 -19.60 -29.63
CA ALA A 41 17.67 -18.40 -28.84
C ALA A 41 17.30 -18.57 -27.36
N LEU A 42 16.15 -19.18 -27.07
CA LEU A 42 15.73 -19.50 -25.70
C LEU A 42 16.70 -20.49 -25.03
N ALA A 43 17.10 -21.53 -25.75
CA ALA A 43 18.05 -22.53 -25.26
C ALA A 43 19.44 -21.91 -25.00
N ALA A 44 19.94 -21.08 -25.90
CA ALA A 44 21.21 -20.38 -25.73
C ALA A 44 21.18 -19.41 -24.55
N ALA A 45 20.11 -18.63 -24.40
CA ALA A 45 19.93 -17.72 -23.26
C ALA A 45 19.88 -18.48 -21.92
N TYR A 46 19.22 -19.64 -21.89
CA TYR A 46 19.18 -20.50 -20.71
C TYR A 46 20.57 -21.04 -20.34
N LEU A 47 21.34 -21.53 -21.32
CA LEU A 47 22.69 -22.06 -21.10
C LEU A 47 23.65 -20.98 -20.57
N VAL A 48 23.58 -19.76 -21.11
CA VAL A 48 24.39 -18.62 -20.63
C VAL A 48 23.95 -18.19 -19.22
N GLY A 49 22.65 -18.15 -18.95
CA GLY A 49 22.11 -17.80 -17.64
C GLY A 49 22.44 -18.83 -16.55
N ALA A 50 22.59 -20.10 -16.93
CA ALA A 50 22.91 -21.21 -16.03
C ALA A 50 24.39 -21.29 -15.63
N LEU A 51 25.26 -20.41 -16.17
CA LEU A 51 26.67 -20.38 -15.79
C LEU A 51 26.83 -20.06 -14.29
N PRO A 52 27.47 -20.95 -13.50
CA PRO A 52 27.59 -20.80 -12.06
C PRO A 52 28.79 -19.90 -11.70
N VAL A 53 28.71 -18.62 -12.09
CA VAL A 53 29.80 -17.64 -11.97
C VAL A 53 30.37 -17.57 -10.55
N GLY A 54 29.54 -17.46 -9.52
CA GLY A 54 30.03 -17.35 -8.15
C GLY A 54 30.70 -18.62 -7.61
N PHE A 55 30.36 -19.80 -8.15
CA PHE A 55 31.07 -21.04 -7.86
C PHE A 55 32.46 -21.05 -8.50
N LEU A 56 32.56 -20.64 -9.77
CA LEU A 56 33.84 -20.57 -10.48
C LEU A 56 34.78 -19.54 -9.84
N VAL A 57 34.26 -18.36 -9.51
CA VAL A 57 35.01 -17.30 -8.85
C VAL A 57 35.48 -17.75 -7.47
N ALA A 58 34.62 -18.34 -6.65
CA ALA A 58 35.03 -18.85 -5.33
C ALA A 58 36.13 -19.93 -5.42
N ARG A 59 36.09 -20.78 -6.45
CA ARG A 59 37.11 -21.83 -6.68
C ARG A 59 38.46 -21.23 -7.07
N VAL A 60 38.48 -20.23 -7.95
CA VAL A 60 39.72 -19.55 -8.40
C VAL A 60 40.40 -18.81 -7.24
N PHE A 61 39.62 -18.28 -6.30
CA PHE A 61 40.13 -17.59 -5.12
C PHE A 61 40.40 -18.50 -3.91
N GLY A 62 40.48 -19.82 -4.12
CA GLY A 62 40.95 -20.77 -3.11
C GLY A 62 39.93 -21.17 -2.03
N VAL A 63 38.66 -20.79 -2.17
CA VAL A 63 37.59 -21.08 -1.18
C VAL A 63 36.95 -22.46 -1.39
N GLY A 64 37.31 -23.17 -2.48
CA GLY A 64 36.79 -24.50 -2.77
C GLY A 64 35.31 -24.48 -3.18
N ASP A 65 34.50 -25.40 -2.64
CA ASP A 65 33.06 -25.43 -2.94
C ASP A 65 32.29 -24.41 -2.09
N ILE A 66 31.89 -23.29 -2.72
CA ILE A 66 31.14 -22.22 -2.06
C ILE A 66 29.80 -22.67 -1.49
N ARG A 67 29.22 -23.78 -1.98
CA ARG A 67 27.95 -24.32 -1.49
C ARG A 67 28.07 -24.97 -0.11
N ARG A 68 29.30 -25.21 0.36
CA ARG A 68 29.58 -25.69 1.71
C ARG A 68 29.80 -24.56 2.71
N HIS A 69 29.67 -23.31 2.27
CA HIS A 69 29.92 -22.13 3.07
C HIS A 69 28.66 -21.26 3.16
N GLY A 70 28.43 -20.67 4.34
CA GLY A 70 27.35 -19.71 4.56
C GLY A 70 25.96 -20.26 4.24
N SER A 71 25.23 -19.58 3.36
CA SER A 71 23.85 -19.96 2.99
C SER A 71 23.74 -21.14 2.02
N GLY A 72 24.87 -21.69 1.56
CA GLY A 72 24.92 -22.74 0.56
C GLY A 72 24.61 -22.30 -0.89
N ASN A 73 24.26 -21.02 -1.08
CA ASN A 73 24.00 -20.45 -2.40
C ASN A 73 25.29 -19.98 -3.10
N ILE A 74 25.32 -20.01 -4.43
CA ILE A 74 26.49 -19.57 -5.22
C ILE A 74 26.49 -18.06 -5.54
N GLY A 75 25.56 -17.29 -4.96
CA GLY A 75 25.37 -15.87 -5.30
C GLY A 75 26.37 -14.93 -4.65
N THR A 76 26.49 -13.71 -5.20
CA THR A 76 27.40 -12.63 -4.75
C THR A 76 27.46 -12.44 -3.24
N THR A 77 26.31 -12.44 -2.55
CA THR A 77 26.25 -12.22 -1.10
C THR A 77 26.90 -13.36 -0.31
N ASN A 78 26.83 -14.60 -0.80
CA ASN A 78 27.50 -15.72 -0.14
C ASN A 78 29.00 -15.74 -0.45
N VAL A 79 29.38 -15.39 -1.68
CA VAL A 79 30.79 -15.19 -2.06
C VAL A 79 31.43 -14.06 -1.23
N LEU A 80 30.71 -12.97 -0.94
CA LEU A 80 31.19 -11.88 -0.08
C LEU A 80 31.54 -12.36 1.32
N ARG A 81 30.71 -13.24 1.88
CA ARG A 81 30.89 -13.78 3.23
C ARG A 81 32.02 -14.81 3.30
N ALA A 82 32.21 -15.61 2.25
CA ALA A 82 33.18 -16.72 2.27
C ALA A 82 34.54 -16.38 1.66
N ALA A 83 34.59 -15.49 0.67
CA ALA A 83 35.77 -15.18 -0.14
C ALA A 83 36.19 -13.71 -0.10
N GLY A 84 35.40 -12.85 0.55
CA GLY A 84 35.69 -11.41 0.68
C GLY A 84 35.17 -10.56 -0.48
N TRP A 85 35.50 -9.27 -0.44
CA TRP A 85 34.85 -8.26 -1.30
C TRP A 85 35.30 -8.31 -2.76
N VAL A 86 36.55 -8.68 -3.04
CA VAL A 86 37.07 -8.77 -4.42
C VAL A 86 36.39 -9.91 -5.20
N PRO A 87 36.30 -11.16 -4.69
CA PRO A 87 35.58 -12.23 -5.39
C PRO A 87 34.08 -11.97 -5.50
N ALA A 88 33.48 -11.29 -4.52
CA ALA A 88 32.08 -10.89 -4.58
C ALA A 88 31.82 -9.91 -5.73
N LEU A 89 32.68 -8.90 -5.89
CA LEU A 89 32.56 -7.94 -6.97
C LEU A 89 32.71 -8.61 -8.35
N LEU A 90 33.66 -9.53 -8.51
CA LEU A 90 33.82 -10.31 -9.74
C LEU A 90 32.60 -11.21 -10.03
N THR A 91 32.01 -11.79 -8.99
CA THR A 91 30.78 -12.58 -9.11
C THR A 91 29.61 -11.70 -9.59
N LEU A 92 29.45 -10.51 -9.01
CA LEU A 92 28.42 -9.55 -9.40
C LEU A 92 28.59 -9.11 -10.86
N ILE A 93 29.81 -8.78 -11.28
CA ILE A 93 30.11 -8.38 -12.66
C ILE A 93 29.79 -9.53 -13.62
N GLY A 94 30.19 -10.76 -13.29
CA GLY A 94 29.91 -11.92 -14.15
C GLY A 94 28.42 -12.28 -14.22
N ASP A 95 27.67 -12.12 -13.13
CA ASP A 95 26.21 -12.33 -13.11
C ASP A 95 25.47 -11.27 -13.95
N VAL A 96 25.94 -10.02 -13.96
CA VAL A 96 25.42 -8.97 -14.85
C VAL A 96 25.82 -9.24 -16.30
N ALA A 97 27.07 -9.61 -16.55
CA ALA A 97 27.59 -9.86 -17.89
C ALA A 97 26.89 -11.06 -18.56
N LYS A 98 26.65 -12.16 -17.85
CA LYS A 98 25.91 -13.31 -18.40
C LYS A 98 24.45 -12.96 -18.70
N GLY A 99 23.82 -12.13 -17.86
CA GLY A 99 22.47 -11.61 -18.12
C GLY A 99 22.42 -10.76 -19.39
N TYR A 100 23.41 -9.88 -19.58
CA TYR A 100 23.54 -9.08 -20.79
C TYR A 100 23.81 -9.93 -22.05
N LEU A 101 24.73 -10.90 -21.97
CA LEU A 101 25.06 -11.80 -23.07
C LEU A 101 23.87 -12.69 -23.49
N ALA A 102 23.05 -13.15 -22.54
CA ALA A 102 21.84 -13.92 -22.83
C ALA A 102 20.83 -13.09 -23.65
N VAL A 103 20.66 -11.80 -23.31
CA VAL A 103 19.79 -10.88 -24.04
C VAL A 103 20.37 -10.50 -25.41
N ALA A 104 21.68 -10.23 -25.47
CA ALA A 104 22.36 -9.89 -26.72
C ALA A 104 22.36 -11.06 -27.72
N ALA A 105 22.58 -12.30 -27.26
CA ALA A 105 22.50 -13.49 -28.10
C ALA A 105 21.08 -13.73 -28.63
N ALA A 106 20.06 -13.53 -27.78
CA ALA A 106 18.67 -13.59 -28.22
C ALA A 106 18.34 -12.50 -29.27
N GLY A 107 18.89 -11.29 -29.12
CA GLY A 107 18.75 -10.20 -30.08
C GLY A 107 19.42 -10.49 -31.43
N ALA A 108 20.63 -11.06 -31.42
CA ALA A 108 21.36 -11.41 -32.65
C ALA A 108 20.66 -12.53 -33.44
N LEU A 109 20.14 -13.55 -32.76
CA LEU A 109 19.40 -14.66 -33.37
C LEU A 109 18.00 -14.27 -33.87
N ALA A 110 17.39 -13.23 -33.27
CA ALA A 110 16.13 -12.67 -33.71
C ALA A 110 16.29 -11.65 -34.86
N GLY A 111 17.41 -10.94 -34.94
CA GLY A 111 17.69 -9.92 -35.96
C GLY A 111 17.77 -10.46 -37.40
N ASP A 112 18.26 -11.69 -37.59
CA ASP A 112 18.36 -12.32 -38.92
C ASP A 112 16.99 -12.71 -39.52
N ALA A 113 15.94 -12.81 -38.71
CA ALA A 113 14.59 -13.09 -39.18
C ALA A 113 13.90 -11.85 -39.77
N GLY A 114 14.27 -10.64 -39.33
CA GLY A 114 13.70 -9.38 -39.81
C GLY A 114 14.30 -8.90 -41.14
N ALA A 115 15.57 -9.17 -41.39
CA ALA A 115 16.28 -8.69 -42.59
C ALA A 115 15.87 -9.39 -43.90
N ARG A 116 15.25 -10.58 -43.84
CA ARG A 116 14.80 -11.34 -45.04
C ARG A 116 13.34 -11.09 -45.42
N ALA A 117 12.58 -10.33 -44.62
CA ALA A 117 11.17 -10.05 -44.88
C ALA A 117 10.92 -8.67 -45.52
N GLY A 118 11.96 -7.86 -45.73
CA GLY A 118 11.85 -6.47 -46.16
C GLY A 118 12.63 -6.17 -47.43
N ASP A 119 12.23 -6.75 -48.57
CA ASP A 119 12.70 -6.25 -49.88
C ASP A 119 11.54 -6.14 -50.88
N ARG A 120 10.73 -5.08 -50.71
CA ARG A 120 10.05 -4.37 -51.81
C ARG A 120 9.81 -2.90 -51.39
N PRO A 121 10.33 -1.91 -52.13
CA PRO A 121 10.13 -0.51 -51.78
C PRO A 121 8.76 -0.02 -52.27
N ARG A 122 7.85 0.34 -51.37
CA ARG A 122 6.67 1.14 -51.71
C ARG A 122 6.94 2.60 -51.37
N ARG A 123 7.12 3.41 -52.43
CA ARG A 123 7.09 4.88 -52.40
C ARG A 123 5.79 5.35 -51.74
N LEU A 124 5.88 6.08 -50.63
CA LEU A 124 4.78 6.89 -50.12
C LEU A 124 4.95 8.32 -50.65
N ALA A 125 3.93 8.76 -51.37
CA ALA A 125 3.82 10.06 -52.00
C ALA A 125 3.72 11.18 -50.95
N GLN A 126 4.37 12.31 -51.24
CA GLN A 126 4.25 13.55 -50.48
C GLN A 126 2.83 14.13 -50.58
N PRO A 127 2.27 14.71 -49.51
CA PRO A 127 0.98 15.40 -49.58
C PRO A 127 1.15 16.84 -50.09
N ARG A 128 0.29 17.23 -51.05
CA ARG A 128 0.06 18.63 -51.44
C ARG A 128 -0.85 19.33 -50.41
N PRO A 129 -0.66 20.63 -50.14
CA PRO A 129 -1.62 21.39 -49.35
C PRO A 129 -2.71 21.99 -50.25
N LEU A 130 -3.91 22.25 -49.69
CA LEU A 130 -4.73 23.46 -49.89
C LEU A 130 -6.16 23.26 -49.32
N GLY A 131 -6.66 24.26 -48.56
CA GLY A 131 -8.04 24.72 -48.69
C GLY A 131 -9.05 24.50 -47.54
N GLY A 132 -9.17 25.50 -46.65
CA GLY A 132 -10.43 26.17 -46.24
C GLY A 132 -11.49 25.41 -45.41
N GLY A 133 -11.84 25.97 -44.22
CA GLY A 133 -12.84 25.47 -43.24
C GLY A 133 -14.33 25.55 -43.67
N PRO A 134 -15.32 25.71 -42.76
CA PRO A 134 -15.22 25.78 -41.29
C PRO A 134 -16.34 25.03 -40.49
N ARG A 135 -16.17 25.03 -39.16
CA ARG A 135 -17.16 24.95 -38.05
C ARG A 135 -17.64 23.60 -37.46
N ASP A 136 -17.32 23.53 -36.17
CA ASP A 136 -18.20 23.34 -35.01
C ASP A 136 -18.41 21.98 -34.32
N SER A 137 -18.40 22.13 -32.98
CA SER A 137 -18.84 21.26 -31.89
C SER A 137 -17.88 20.14 -31.47
N GLY A 138 -17.40 20.28 -30.23
CA GLY A 138 -16.46 19.36 -29.61
C GLY A 138 -17.11 18.29 -28.74
N VAL A 139 -16.33 17.26 -28.46
CA VAL A 139 -16.44 16.40 -27.28
C VAL A 139 -15.03 15.96 -26.91
N ALA A 140 -14.49 16.48 -25.80
CA ALA A 140 -13.25 16.01 -25.21
C ALA A 140 -13.52 14.70 -24.44
N ARG A 141 -12.93 13.59 -24.89
CA ARG A 141 -12.74 12.39 -24.06
C ARG A 141 -11.31 12.40 -23.54
N GLY A 142 -11.17 12.67 -22.25
CA GLY A 142 -9.93 12.43 -21.51
C GLY A 142 -9.69 10.93 -21.33
N ARG A 143 -8.48 10.47 -21.64
CA ARG A 143 -7.94 9.20 -21.18
C ARG A 143 -6.98 9.48 -20.04
N GLY A 144 -7.26 8.91 -18.88
CA GLY A 144 -6.31 8.78 -17.78
C GLY A 144 -5.45 7.56 -18.01
N ASP A 145 -4.13 7.75 -18.00
CA ASP A 145 -3.11 6.72 -17.91
C ASP A 145 -2.15 7.13 -16.78
N ASP A 146 -2.49 6.78 -15.53
CA ASP A 146 -1.59 6.92 -14.39
C ASP A 146 -0.84 5.60 -14.18
N ALA A 147 0.24 5.43 -14.95
CA ALA A 147 1.24 4.40 -14.73
C ALA A 147 2.16 4.78 -13.55
N LEU A 148 2.36 3.82 -12.66
CA LEU A 148 3.23 3.84 -11.50
C LEU A 148 4.69 4.21 -11.89
N CYS A 149 5.11 5.45 -11.66
CA CYS A 149 6.49 5.87 -11.89
C CYS A 149 7.31 5.72 -10.59
N VAL A 150 8.14 4.67 -10.52
CA VAL A 150 9.16 4.50 -9.48
C VAL A 150 10.28 5.51 -9.73
N ALA A 151 10.47 6.44 -8.80
CA ALA A 151 11.54 7.43 -8.88
C ALA A 151 12.92 6.76 -8.84
N ARG A 152 13.74 6.97 -9.88
CA ARG A 152 15.16 6.62 -9.90
C ARG A 152 15.91 7.44 -8.84
N LEU A 153 16.56 6.75 -7.90
CA LEU A 153 17.57 7.35 -7.03
C LEU A 153 18.89 7.47 -7.81
N ASP A 154 19.41 8.69 -7.91
CA ASP A 154 20.68 9.02 -8.55
C ASP A 154 21.83 8.89 -7.53
N PRO A 155 22.75 7.92 -7.66
CA PRO A 155 23.82 7.70 -6.69
C PRO A 155 25.00 8.62 -6.99
N GLY A 156 24.81 9.93 -6.79
CA GLY A 156 25.77 10.91 -7.31
C GLY A 156 25.82 12.28 -6.64
N ARG A 157 25.33 12.47 -5.40
CA ARG A 157 25.53 13.74 -4.68
C ARG A 157 26.03 13.54 -3.25
N ARG A 158 27.30 13.88 -3.07
CA ARG A 158 28.02 13.96 -1.79
C ARG A 158 27.42 15.08 -0.91
N LEU A 159 27.13 14.73 0.33
CA LEU A 159 26.79 15.62 1.44
C LEU A 159 27.94 16.62 1.70
N ARG A 160 27.66 17.92 1.66
CA ARG A 160 28.41 18.93 2.42
C ARG A 160 27.44 19.60 3.39
N ALA A 161 27.50 19.13 4.63
CA ALA A 161 26.89 19.78 5.78
C ALA A 161 27.64 21.07 6.13
N ALA A 162 26.86 22.05 6.57
CA ALA A 162 27.27 23.38 6.98
C ALA A 162 28.21 23.39 8.19
N ARG A 163 29.22 24.25 8.14
CA ARG A 163 29.89 24.84 9.31
C ARG A 163 30.35 26.26 8.95
N ARG A 164 30.14 27.19 9.90
CA ARG A 164 30.59 28.59 10.05
C ARG A 164 29.40 29.57 10.05
N ALA A 165 29.30 30.56 10.94
CA ALA A 165 30.03 30.91 12.16
C ALA A 165 29.21 32.01 12.88
N ALA A 166 29.38 32.15 14.19
CA ALA A 166 28.78 33.18 15.04
C ALA A 166 29.33 34.60 14.73
N PRO A 167 28.58 35.68 15.06
CA PRO A 167 29.04 37.06 14.87
C PRO A 167 29.76 37.60 16.11
N GLY A 168 30.95 38.20 15.88
CA GLY A 168 31.73 38.93 16.86
C GLY A 168 31.56 40.45 16.72
N LEU A 169 31.50 41.09 17.89
CA LEU A 169 31.54 42.51 18.26
C LEU A 169 32.02 43.55 17.22
N ARG A 170 31.33 44.71 17.23
CA ARG A 170 31.94 46.03 17.00
C ARG A 170 31.61 46.99 18.15
N ARG A 171 32.64 47.65 18.69
CA ARG A 171 32.57 48.83 19.55
C ARG A 171 32.55 50.11 18.71
N ALA A 172 31.92 51.13 19.25
CA ALA A 172 31.84 52.50 18.74
C ALA A 172 33.17 53.27 18.91
N GLY A 173 33.36 54.30 18.08
CA GLY A 173 34.46 55.26 18.17
C GLY A 173 34.35 56.30 17.05
N ASP A 174 34.29 57.56 17.46
CA ASP A 174 33.80 58.76 16.79
C ASP A 174 34.77 59.40 15.77
N ALA A 175 34.28 60.45 15.08
CA ALA A 175 34.97 61.60 14.47
C ALA A 175 34.91 61.75 12.93
N GLY A 176 34.35 62.89 12.49
CA GLY A 176 34.86 63.64 11.33
C GLY A 176 33.88 63.90 10.16
N ARG A 177 33.09 64.98 10.24
CA ARG A 177 32.64 65.79 9.08
C ARG A 177 33.82 66.68 8.61
N PRO A 178 33.92 67.22 7.36
CA PRO A 178 32.83 67.99 6.72
C PRO A 178 32.76 68.11 5.16
N ARG A 179 31.62 68.67 4.71
CA ARG A 179 31.38 69.64 3.59
C ARG A 179 31.63 69.27 2.10
N GLY A 180 30.58 69.50 1.28
CA GLY A 180 30.67 70.41 0.12
C GLY A 180 30.15 69.88 -1.25
N ARG A 181 29.20 70.64 -1.86
CA ARG A 181 28.94 70.97 -3.30
C ARG A 181 29.16 69.87 -4.37
N GLY A 182 28.36 69.68 -5.42
CA GLY A 182 27.42 70.49 -6.20
C GLY A 182 27.41 69.91 -7.64
N ASP A 183 26.29 70.11 -8.35
CA ASP A 183 26.08 70.11 -9.80
C ASP A 183 26.25 68.87 -10.72
N HIS A 184 25.08 68.49 -11.28
CA HIS A 184 24.73 68.27 -12.69
C HIS A 184 25.78 67.75 -13.70
N HIS A 185 25.52 66.58 -14.30
CA HIS A 185 25.65 66.39 -15.76
C HIS A 185 24.83 65.21 -16.33
N ARG A 186 23.93 65.59 -17.25
CA ARG A 186 23.49 65.01 -18.54
C ARG A 186 23.30 63.48 -18.75
N ALA A 187 22.17 63.20 -19.42
CA ALA A 187 21.59 61.91 -19.77
C ALA A 187 22.08 61.28 -21.10
N ALA A 188 21.89 59.97 -21.26
CA ALA A 188 21.59 59.23 -22.51
C ALA A 188 21.06 57.80 -22.16
N PRO A 189 20.48 57.00 -23.09
CA PRO A 189 19.03 56.82 -23.22
C PRO A 189 18.49 55.44 -22.80
N ARG A 190 17.15 55.41 -22.69
CA ARG A 190 16.26 54.33 -22.26
C ARG A 190 16.43 53.04 -23.07
N GLN A 191 16.60 51.91 -22.37
CA GLN A 191 16.09 50.61 -22.79
C GLN A 191 14.93 50.21 -21.89
N HIS A 192 13.82 49.81 -22.50
CA HIS A 192 12.57 49.42 -21.85
C HIS A 192 12.79 48.31 -20.81
N ARG A 193 12.57 48.62 -19.53
CA ARG A 193 12.35 47.63 -18.48
C ARG A 193 10.87 47.23 -18.51
N PRO A 194 10.51 45.92 -18.47
CA PRO A 194 9.13 45.50 -18.30
C PRO A 194 8.60 46.01 -16.94
N PRO A 195 7.27 46.24 -16.80
CA PRO A 195 6.73 46.78 -15.56
C PRO A 195 7.08 45.84 -14.39
N PRO A 196 7.40 46.38 -13.19
CA PRO A 196 7.60 45.53 -12.03
C PRO A 196 6.31 44.74 -11.82
N ARG A 197 6.44 43.42 -11.70
CA ARG A 197 5.36 42.58 -11.17
C ARG A 197 4.97 43.24 -9.85
N ARG A 198 3.71 43.69 -9.75
CA ARG A 198 3.13 44.01 -8.45
C ARG A 198 3.29 42.75 -7.63
N ASP A 199 4.25 42.75 -6.73
CA ASP A 199 4.30 41.80 -5.63
C ASP A 199 2.96 41.95 -4.94
N ARG A 200 2.07 40.99 -5.19
CA ARG A 200 0.91 40.80 -4.34
C ARG A 200 1.52 40.57 -2.97
N ALA A 201 1.33 41.53 -2.07
CA ALA A 201 1.61 41.34 -0.67
C ALA A 201 1.06 39.97 -0.26
N PRO A 202 1.82 39.15 0.49
CA PRO A 202 1.28 37.91 1.02
C PRO A 202 -0.04 38.27 1.72
N PRO A 203 -1.13 37.50 1.52
CA PRO A 203 -2.35 37.76 2.26
C PRO A 203 -1.96 37.81 3.73
N GLY A 204 -2.32 38.90 4.42
CA GLY A 204 -2.09 39.02 5.86
C GLY A 204 -2.68 37.81 6.58
N PRO A 205 -2.35 37.59 7.87
CA PRO A 205 -2.88 36.48 8.64
C PRO A 205 -4.37 36.69 8.93
N GLY A 206 -5.21 36.65 7.90
CA GLY A 206 -6.60 36.32 8.01
C GLY A 206 -6.62 34.89 8.53
N ALA A 207 -7.10 34.71 9.75
CA ALA A 207 -7.30 33.42 10.37
C ALA A 207 -8.09 32.53 9.39
N GLN A 208 -7.39 31.69 8.61
CA GLN A 208 -7.99 30.52 8.03
C GLN A 208 -8.57 29.77 9.20
N ARG A 209 -9.90 29.80 9.29
CA ARG A 209 -10.68 29.22 10.37
C ARG A 209 -10.13 27.80 10.59
N ARG A 210 -9.40 27.61 11.69
CA ARG A 210 -8.63 26.38 11.92
C ARG A 210 -9.64 25.24 11.94
N VAL A 211 -9.62 24.44 10.87
CA VAL A 211 -10.56 23.33 10.65
C VAL A 211 -10.40 22.37 11.82
N THR A 212 -11.43 22.29 12.67
CA THR A 212 -11.40 21.42 13.85
C THR A 212 -11.84 20.02 13.43
N LEU A 213 -10.96 19.05 13.65
CA LEU A 213 -11.13 17.64 13.35
C LEU A 213 -11.40 16.90 14.65
N ALA A 214 -12.52 16.20 14.75
CA ALA A 214 -12.82 15.36 15.90
C ALA A 214 -12.41 13.92 15.60
N ILE A 215 -11.66 13.30 16.50
CA ILE A 215 -11.34 11.88 16.47
C ILE A 215 -11.91 11.23 17.71
N VAL A 216 -12.87 10.33 17.52
CA VAL A 216 -13.51 9.56 18.58
C VAL A 216 -12.85 8.19 18.64
N GLY A 217 -11.93 8.03 19.61
CA GLY A 217 -11.20 6.79 19.86
C GLY A 217 -9.72 7.05 20.16
N GLY A 218 -9.35 7.05 21.45
CA GLY A 218 -8.00 7.34 21.95
C GLY A 218 -7.00 6.18 21.87
N GLY A 219 -7.32 5.09 21.18
CA GLY A 219 -6.42 3.94 21.01
C GLY A 219 -5.23 4.25 20.09
N SER A 220 -4.39 3.24 19.81
CA SER A 220 -3.19 3.42 18.97
C SER A 220 -3.51 4.04 17.60
N TRP A 221 -4.59 3.61 16.94
CA TRP A 221 -4.93 4.09 15.60
C TRP A 221 -5.47 5.52 15.60
N GLY A 222 -6.43 5.85 16.47
CA GLY A 222 -6.92 7.23 16.59
C GLY A 222 -5.84 8.20 17.06
N THR A 223 -4.93 7.77 17.96
CA THR A 223 -3.76 8.56 18.35
C THR A 223 -2.80 8.78 17.17
N ALA A 224 -2.54 7.76 16.34
CA ALA A 224 -1.71 7.91 15.15
C ALA A 224 -2.31 8.89 14.13
N LEU A 225 -3.63 8.82 13.89
CA LEU A 225 -4.34 9.77 13.05
C LEU A 225 -4.29 11.19 13.63
N ALA A 226 -4.43 11.33 14.95
CA ALA A 226 -4.32 12.63 15.61
C ALA A 226 -2.93 13.24 15.43
N ILE A 227 -1.87 12.46 15.65
CA ILE A 227 -0.47 12.88 15.44
C ILE A 227 -0.25 13.30 13.98
N HIS A 228 -0.68 12.46 13.03
CA HIS A 228 -0.56 12.72 11.61
C HIS A 228 -1.23 14.05 11.22
N LEU A 229 -2.52 14.21 11.56
CA LEU A 229 -3.31 15.38 11.18
C LEU A 229 -2.81 16.66 11.86
N ALA A 230 -2.36 16.58 13.11
CA ALA A 230 -1.77 17.72 13.79
C ALA A 230 -0.43 18.16 13.17
N ARG A 231 0.38 17.22 12.67
CA ARG A 231 1.62 17.54 11.93
C ARG A 231 1.35 18.20 10.59
N GLN A 232 0.19 17.93 9.97
CA GLN A 232 -0.27 18.66 8.78
C GLN A 232 -0.84 20.06 9.12
N GLY A 233 -0.77 20.50 10.38
CA GLY A 233 -1.28 21.80 10.82
C GLY A 233 -2.75 21.81 11.21
N GLY A 234 -3.42 20.65 11.23
CA GLY A 234 -4.81 20.50 11.67
C GLY A 234 -4.98 20.75 13.17
N ALA A 235 -6.13 21.31 13.54
CA ALA A 235 -6.56 21.38 14.93
C ALA A 235 -7.37 20.12 15.25
N VAL A 236 -6.84 19.24 16.10
CA VAL A 236 -7.45 17.94 16.37
C VAL A 236 -7.96 17.89 17.81
N ARG A 237 -9.22 17.50 17.99
CA ARG A 237 -9.71 17.04 19.30
C ARG A 237 -9.76 15.52 19.31
N LEU A 238 -9.06 14.92 20.26
CA LEU A 238 -8.98 13.47 20.42
C LEU A 238 -9.77 13.07 21.66
N TRP A 239 -10.89 12.39 21.45
CA TRP A 239 -11.63 11.77 22.54
C TRP A 239 -11.02 10.42 22.89
N ALA A 240 -10.74 10.22 24.18
CA ALA A 240 -10.37 8.95 24.77
C ALA A 240 -11.30 8.65 25.95
N ARG A 241 -11.66 7.38 26.11
CA ARG A 241 -12.53 6.95 27.22
C ARG A 241 -11.78 7.02 28.55
N GLU A 242 -10.49 6.68 28.53
CA GLU A 242 -9.69 6.50 29.73
C GLU A 242 -9.04 7.83 30.13
N VAL A 243 -9.31 8.26 31.36
CA VAL A 243 -8.85 9.54 31.93
C VAL A 243 -7.32 9.61 31.91
N GLU A 244 -6.66 8.48 32.18
CA GLU A 244 -5.20 8.36 32.21
C GLU A 244 -4.57 8.68 30.85
N VAL A 245 -5.25 8.31 29.75
CA VAL A 245 -4.80 8.64 28.40
C VAL A 245 -4.90 10.15 28.16
N VAL A 246 -6.02 10.77 28.53
CA VAL A 246 -6.24 12.21 28.37
C VAL A 246 -5.24 13.02 29.19
N GLU A 247 -5.09 12.70 30.48
CA GLU A 247 -4.18 13.39 31.38
C GLU A 247 -2.71 13.16 31.02
N GLY A 248 -2.35 11.95 30.57
CA GLY A 248 -1.02 11.68 30.03
C GLY A 248 -0.68 12.58 28.84
N ILE A 249 -1.58 12.70 27.87
CA ILE A 249 -1.38 13.56 26.70
C ILE A 249 -1.39 15.04 27.10
N ARG A 250 -2.25 15.45 28.03
CA ARG A 250 -2.35 16.84 28.50
C ARG A 250 -1.07 17.28 29.22
N ALA A 251 -0.60 16.49 30.18
CA ALA A 251 0.53 16.83 31.03
C ALA A 251 1.89 16.57 30.38
N ARG A 252 2.04 15.45 29.65
CA ARG A 252 3.34 14.97 29.15
C ARG A 252 3.46 14.94 27.63
N ARG A 253 2.38 15.30 26.92
CA ARG A 253 2.27 15.12 25.46
C ARG A 253 2.48 13.67 25.03
N ARG A 254 2.17 12.68 25.87
CA ARG A 254 2.30 11.25 25.55
C ARG A 254 1.14 10.46 26.12
N SER A 255 0.61 9.51 25.36
CA SER A 255 -0.32 8.54 25.93
C SER A 255 0.47 7.53 26.77
N PRO A 256 0.01 7.17 27.98
CA PRO A 256 0.72 6.23 28.84
C PRO A 256 0.67 4.78 28.31
N TRP A 257 -0.28 4.47 27.43
CA TRP A 257 -0.54 3.09 26.99
C TRP A 257 -0.42 2.90 25.48
N TYR A 258 -0.80 3.91 24.69
CA TYR A 258 -0.88 3.79 23.24
C TYR A 258 0.22 4.64 22.59
N LEU A 259 1.14 3.99 21.85
CA LEU A 259 2.28 4.70 21.25
C LEU A 259 3.09 5.48 22.30
N ALA A 260 3.34 4.85 23.45
CA ALA A 260 3.87 5.50 24.65
C ALA A 260 5.26 6.13 24.48
N ASP A 261 5.98 5.73 23.45
CA ASP A 261 7.28 6.26 23.05
C ASP A 261 7.20 7.51 22.14
N LEU A 262 6.00 7.92 21.70
CA LEU A 262 5.81 9.00 20.74
C LEU A 262 5.19 10.25 21.37
N ASP A 263 5.75 11.41 21.02
CA ASP A 263 5.20 12.72 21.38
C ASP A 263 3.97 13.07 20.53
N VAL A 264 2.90 13.48 21.19
CA VAL A 264 1.65 13.98 20.63
C VAL A 264 1.77 15.49 20.38
N PRO A 265 1.73 15.96 19.10
CA PRO A 265 1.94 17.36 18.74
C PRO A 265 0.95 18.32 19.41
N ALA A 266 1.37 19.57 19.69
CA ALA A 266 0.55 20.58 20.37
C ALA A 266 -0.80 20.90 19.67
N GLY A 267 -0.96 20.55 18.40
CA GLY A 267 -2.23 20.67 17.66
C GLY A 267 -3.31 19.65 18.08
N VAL A 268 -2.99 18.70 18.97
CA VAL A 268 -3.95 17.73 19.52
C VAL A 268 -4.38 18.13 20.94
N THR A 269 -5.68 18.33 21.11
CA THR A 269 -6.35 18.55 22.39
C THR A 269 -7.06 17.26 22.81
N PRO A 270 -6.60 16.56 23.86
CA PRO A 270 -7.27 15.37 24.37
C PRO A 270 -8.45 15.75 25.30
N THR A 271 -9.52 14.96 25.29
CA THR A 271 -10.67 15.11 26.19
C THR A 271 -11.36 13.77 26.48
N THR A 272 -12.01 13.66 27.64
CA THR A 272 -12.91 12.56 28.00
C THR A 272 -14.36 12.84 27.62
N GLU A 273 -14.68 14.09 27.24
CA GLU A 273 -16.03 14.53 26.97
C GLU A 273 -16.32 14.49 25.46
N LEU A 274 -17.24 13.61 25.05
CA LEU A 274 -17.65 13.52 23.64
C LEU A 274 -18.18 14.85 23.12
N ALA A 275 -18.91 15.60 23.96
CA ALA A 275 -19.45 16.90 23.61
C ALA A 275 -18.37 17.93 23.30
N GLU A 276 -17.29 17.97 24.07
CA GLU A 276 -16.15 18.84 23.78
C GLU A 276 -15.46 18.41 22.47
N ALA A 277 -15.27 17.11 22.28
CA ALA A 277 -14.58 16.56 21.12
C ALA A 277 -15.25 16.96 19.80
N VAL A 278 -16.58 16.84 19.71
CA VAL A 278 -17.32 17.10 18.47
C VAL A 278 -17.81 18.53 18.31
N HIS A 279 -17.68 19.39 19.32
CA HIS A 279 -18.17 20.77 19.28
C HIS A 279 -17.54 21.59 18.14
N GLY A 280 -18.35 22.02 17.17
CA GLY A 280 -17.86 22.78 16.02
C GLY A 280 -16.92 21.99 15.10
N ALA A 281 -16.94 20.65 15.18
CA ALA A 281 -16.17 19.79 14.30
C ALA A 281 -16.66 19.92 12.85
N SER A 282 -15.70 20.00 11.95
CA SER A 282 -15.92 20.04 10.50
C SER A 282 -15.80 18.66 9.85
N LEU A 283 -15.23 17.71 10.58
CA LEU A 283 -15.04 16.31 10.22
C LEU A 283 -15.03 15.49 11.50
N LEU A 284 -15.75 14.37 11.51
CA LEU A 284 -15.73 13.38 12.58
C LEU A 284 -15.07 12.10 12.07
N ILE A 285 -14.01 11.64 12.75
CA ILE A 285 -13.38 10.35 12.51
C ILE A 285 -13.69 9.44 13.69
N VAL A 286 -14.27 8.27 13.44
CA VAL A 286 -14.59 7.28 14.47
C VAL A 286 -13.60 6.13 14.35
N ALA A 287 -12.82 5.88 15.41
CA ALA A 287 -11.73 4.91 15.46
C ALA A 287 -11.78 4.04 16.74
N VAL A 288 -12.98 3.84 17.28
CA VAL A 288 -13.22 2.91 18.41
C VAL A 288 -13.32 1.46 17.91
N PRO A 289 -13.02 0.44 18.74
CA PRO A 289 -13.29 -0.97 18.39
C PRO A 289 -14.75 -1.19 17.97
N SER A 290 -15.00 -2.14 17.05
CA SER A 290 -16.34 -2.38 16.48
C SER A 290 -17.42 -2.66 17.51
N GLU A 291 -17.09 -3.35 18.61
CA GLU A 291 -18.06 -3.70 19.66
C GLU A 291 -18.60 -2.48 20.42
N PHE A 292 -17.83 -1.39 20.48
CA PHE A 292 -18.25 -0.15 21.14
C PHE A 292 -18.76 0.90 20.16
N PHE A 293 -18.77 0.60 18.87
CA PHE A 293 -19.03 1.59 17.83
C PHE A 293 -20.46 2.15 17.90
N ALA A 294 -21.46 1.28 17.95
CA ALA A 294 -22.86 1.68 18.02
C ALA A 294 -23.17 2.49 19.29
N THR A 295 -22.77 2.00 20.47
CA THR A 295 -23.00 2.68 21.75
C THR A 295 -22.26 4.01 21.84
N THR A 296 -21.08 4.12 21.21
CA THR A 296 -20.34 5.38 21.11
C THR A 296 -21.10 6.40 20.25
N LEU A 297 -21.66 5.99 19.11
CA LEU A 297 -22.48 6.88 18.27
C LEU A 297 -23.75 7.33 19.01
N GLU A 298 -24.42 6.43 19.72
CA GLU A 298 -25.60 6.75 20.54
C GLU A 298 -25.29 7.76 21.65
N SER A 299 -24.04 7.76 22.16
CA SER A 299 -23.57 8.69 23.19
C SER A 299 -23.10 10.04 22.64
N LEU A 300 -23.01 10.21 21.31
CA LEU A 300 -22.65 11.49 20.72
C LEU A 300 -23.78 12.51 20.91
N PRO A 301 -23.47 13.76 21.26
CA PRO A 301 -24.46 14.81 21.15
C PRO A 301 -24.80 15.06 19.67
N PRO A 302 -25.88 15.81 19.38
CA PRO A 302 -26.26 16.13 18.02
C PRO A 302 -25.09 16.71 17.20
N VAL A 303 -24.64 15.97 16.20
CA VAL A 303 -23.63 16.42 15.25
C VAL A 303 -24.34 17.27 14.17
N PRO A 304 -23.84 18.45 13.78
CA PRO A 304 -24.47 19.27 12.74
C PRO A 304 -24.69 18.50 11.43
N GLU A 305 -25.75 18.83 10.70
CA GLU A 305 -26.00 18.27 9.37
C GLU A 305 -24.84 18.61 8.41
N GLY A 306 -24.54 17.69 7.50
CA GLY A 306 -23.49 17.87 6.49
C GLY A 306 -22.05 17.64 6.97
N VAL A 307 -21.79 17.53 8.28
CA VAL A 307 -20.47 17.12 8.80
C VAL A 307 -20.18 15.68 8.37
N PRO A 308 -19.11 15.43 7.61
CA PRO A 308 -18.78 14.07 7.19
C PRO A 308 -18.32 13.22 8.36
N ILE A 309 -18.66 11.93 8.30
CA ILE A 309 -18.27 10.92 9.29
C ILE A 309 -17.40 9.88 8.58
N VAL A 310 -16.16 9.74 9.05
CA VAL A 310 -15.20 8.77 8.54
C VAL A 310 -15.07 7.66 9.56
N THR A 311 -15.49 6.44 9.22
CA THR A 311 -15.10 5.27 10.01
C THR A 311 -13.67 4.87 9.67
N ALA A 312 -12.85 4.72 10.69
CA ALA A 312 -11.51 4.15 10.62
C ALA A 312 -11.42 2.82 11.41
N THR A 313 -12.58 2.29 11.81
CA THR A 313 -12.74 1.02 12.52
C THR A 313 -12.78 -0.13 11.53
N LYS A 314 -11.99 -1.19 11.80
CA LYS A 314 -11.82 -2.35 10.92
C LYS A 314 -12.49 -3.60 11.51
N GLY A 315 -13.82 -3.67 11.42
CA GLY A 315 -14.61 -4.78 11.94
C GLY A 315 -16.06 -4.71 11.47
N PHE A 316 -16.86 -5.67 11.91
CA PHE A 316 -18.32 -5.66 11.77
C PHE A 316 -18.96 -5.47 13.13
N ASP A 317 -20.15 -4.88 13.17
CA ASP A 317 -20.96 -4.84 14.38
C ASP A 317 -21.24 -6.27 14.83
N PRO A 318 -20.86 -6.66 16.07
CA PRO A 318 -20.93 -8.05 16.49
C PRO A 318 -22.36 -8.56 16.72
N VAL A 319 -23.34 -7.65 16.86
CA VAL A 319 -24.72 -7.99 17.19
C VAL A 319 -25.59 -8.06 15.92
N ARG A 320 -25.52 -7.01 15.10
CA ARG A 320 -26.33 -6.82 13.88
C ARG A 320 -25.60 -7.35 12.64
N HIS A 321 -24.30 -7.64 12.74
CA HIS A 321 -23.42 -8.06 11.63
C HIS A 321 -23.39 -7.04 10.49
N LEU A 322 -23.46 -5.75 10.84
CA LEU A 322 -23.42 -4.64 9.90
C LEU A 322 -21.99 -4.12 9.73
N ARG A 323 -21.70 -3.56 8.56
CA ARG A 323 -20.49 -2.76 8.34
C ARG A 323 -20.60 -1.44 9.11
N MET A 324 -19.47 -0.85 9.48
CA MET A 324 -19.48 0.39 10.29
C MET A 324 -20.21 1.53 9.56
N SER A 325 -20.08 1.63 8.24
CA SER A 325 -20.84 2.58 7.43
C SER A 325 -22.36 2.36 7.50
N GLU A 326 -22.81 1.11 7.59
CA GLU A 326 -24.24 0.79 7.76
C GLU A 326 -24.74 1.12 9.17
N VAL A 327 -23.89 0.93 10.19
CA VAL A 327 -24.19 1.36 11.56
C VAL A 327 -24.35 2.88 11.62
N ILE A 328 -23.45 3.65 10.98
CA ILE A 328 -23.58 5.11 10.90
C ILE A 328 -24.87 5.51 10.16
N ALA A 329 -25.17 4.85 9.04
CA ALA A 329 -26.37 5.16 8.25
C ALA A 329 -27.67 4.86 9.00
N ALA A 330 -27.68 3.80 9.82
CA ALA A 330 -28.82 3.47 10.68
C ALA A 330 -28.96 4.45 11.85
N TRP A 331 -27.86 4.88 12.45
CA TRP A 331 -27.85 5.88 13.52
C TRP A 331 -28.28 7.27 13.02
N ARG A 332 -27.82 7.66 11.83
CA ARG A 332 -28.16 8.94 11.21
C ARG A 332 -28.43 8.79 9.70
N PRO A 333 -29.70 8.59 9.32
CA PRO A 333 -30.10 8.59 7.93
C PRO A 333 -29.65 9.87 7.21
N GLY A 334 -29.11 9.73 6.00
CA GLY A 334 -28.60 10.87 5.21
C GLY A 334 -27.21 11.37 5.62
N ALA A 335 -26.53 10.73 6.59
CA ALA A 335 -25.16 11.08 6.93
C ALA A 335 -24.20 10.95 5.73
N ARG A 336 -23.24 11.88 5.65
CA ARG A 336 -22.16 11.84 4.66
C ARG A 336 -21.04 10.94 5.18
N ILE A 337 -20.96 9.72 4.66
CA ILE A 337 -20.14 8.66 5.24
C ILE A 337 -18.95 8.32 4.35
N ALA A 338 -17.79 8.10 4.95
CA ALA A 338 -16.64 7.49 4.30
C ALA A 338 -15.97 6.45 5.20
N ALA A 339 -15.20 5.53 4.61
CA ALA A 339 -14.40 4.53 5.30
C ALA A 339 -12.92 4.70 4.96
N LEU A 340 -12.05 4.57 5.96
CA LEU A 340 -10.59 4.62 5.81
C LEU A 340 -10.00 3.25 6.19
N SER A 341 -9.36 2.58 5.23
CA SER A 341 -8.71 1.28 5.46
C SER A 341 -7.52 1.06 4.53
N GLY A 342 -6.68 0.07 4.84
CA GLY A 342 -5.44 -0.22 4.11
C GLY A 342 -4.30 -0.65 5.04
N PRO A 343 -3.10 -0.95 4.49
CA PRO A 343 -1.93 -1.37 5.26
C PRO A 343 -1.39 -0.21 6.10
N THR A 344 -1.93 -0.06 7.31
CA THR A 344 -1.72 1.15 8.14
C THR A 344 -1.36 0.80 9.58
N PHE A 345 -0.16 0.25 9.83
CA PHE A 345 0.29 0.10 11.21
C PHE A 345 0.38 1.47 11.89
N ALA A 346 -0.36 1.62 12.99
CA ALA A 346 -0.53 2.89 13.68
C ALA A 346 0.81 3.55 14.04
N ARG A 347 1.78 2.75 14.51
CA ARG A 347 3.11 3.25 14.87
C ARG A 347 3.85 3.84 13.67
N GLU A 348 3.79 3.20 12.51
CA GLU A 348 4.47 3.67 11.29
C GLU A 348 3.85 4.97 10.77
N VAL A 349 2.52 5.07 10.79
CA VAL A 349 1.81 6.31 10.46
C VAL A 349 2.16 7.43 11.43
N ALA A 350 2.18 7.15 12.74
CA ALA A 350 2.56 8.13 13.76
C ALA A 350 4.03 8.56 13.66
N LEU A 351 4.91 7.74 13.10
CA LEU A 351 6.31 8.09 12.82
C LEU A 351 6.49 8.82 11.49
N GLY A 352 5.46 8.90 10.64
CA GLY A 352 5.56 9.49 9.30
C GLY A 352 6.31 8.60 8.31
N HIS A 353 6.29 7.28 8.52
CA HIS A 353 6.82 6.34 7.53
C HIS A 353 5.90 6.28 6.29
N PRO A 354 6.45 6.06 5.08
CA PRO A 354 5.65 5.94 3.87
C PRO A 354 4.55 4.88 4.01
N THR A 355 3.31 5.33 3.95
CA THR A 355 2.12 4.49 4.14
C THR A 355 1.09 4.83 3.07
N ALA A 356 0.45 3.81 2.50
CA ALA A 356 -0.61 3.95 1.51
C ALA A 356 -1.92 3.34 2.03
N ALA A 357 -3.04 4.03 1.84
CA ALA A 357 -4.36 3.57 2.26
C ALA A 357 -5.46 4.04 1.31
N VAL A 358 -6.68 3.57 1.52
CA VAL A 358 -7.87 3.90 0.73
C VAL A 358 -8.85 4.67 1.61
N VAL A 359 -9.37 5.77 1.08
CA VAL A 359 -10.55 6.45 1.61
C VAL A 359 -11.70 6.26 0.64
N ALA A 360 -12.76 5.59 1.10
CA ALA A 360 -13.89 5.25 0.26
C ALA A 360 -15.17 5.96 0.69
N SER A 361 -15.93 6.48 -0.27
CA SER A 361 -17.28 6.99 -0.04
C SER A 361 -18.14 6.77 -1.29
N ARG A 362 -19.44 6.53 -1.11
CA ARG A 362 -20.39 6.52 -2.23
C ARG A 362 -20.48 7.89 -2.92
N ASP A 363 -20.20 8.97 -2.18
CA ASP A 363 -20.04 10.32 -2.72
C ASP A 363 -18.59 10.51 -3.18
N GLU A 364 -18.36 10.48 -4.49
CA GLU A 364 -17.03 10.65 -5.09
C GLU A 364 -16.40 12.02 -4.73
N THR A 365 -17.24 13.06 -4.63
CA THR A 365 -16.78 14.40 -4.24
C THR A 365 -16.25 14.38 -2.81
N LEU A 366 -16.95 13.69 -1.91
CA LEU A 366 -16.49 13.49 -0.54
C LEU A 366 -15.19 12.67 -0.48
N ALA A 367 -15.12 11.54 -1.21
CA ALA A 367 -13.92 10.71 -1.24
C ALA A 367 -12.69 11.51 -1.71
N GLY A 368 -12.82 12.29 -2.80
CA GLY A 368 -11.76 13.15 -3.31
C GLY A 368 -11.40 14.30 -2.37
N ALA A 369 -12.38 14.90 -1.68
CA ALA A 369 -12.12 15.92 -0.67
C ALA A 369 -11.33 15.36 0.53
N LEU A 370 -11.76 14.22 1.06
CA LEU A 370 -11.09 13.54 2.17
C LEU A 370 -9.70 13.04 1.81
N GLN A 371 -9.51 12.56 0.58
CA GLN A 371 -8.19 12.17 0.06
C GLN A 371 -7.18 13.32 0.19
N ARG A 372 -7.58 14.54 -0.19
CA ARG A 372 -6.72 15.74 -0.08
C ARG A 372 -6.60 16.24 1.36
N GLN A 373 -7.67 16.19 2.13
CA GLN A 373 -7.70 16.71 3.50
C GLN A 373 -6.92 15.84 4.49
N LEU A 374 -7.00 14.52 4.35
CA LEU A 374 -6.39 13.55 5.27
C LEU A 374 -5.05 13.01 4.76
N GLY A 375 -4.80 13.08 3.46
CA GLY A 375 -3.56 12.59 2.85
C GLY A 375 -2.39 13.55 3.05
N ALA A 376 -1.18 13.00 2.95
CA ALA A 376 0.07 13.75 2.88
C ALA A 376 1.07 13.00 1.99
N ARG A 377 2.28 13.56 1.83
CA ARG A 377 3.36 12.91 1.08
C ARG A 377 3.72 11.54 1.67
N GLU A 378 3.80 11.45 3.00
CA GLU A 378 4.14 10.25 3.75
C GLU A 378 2.93 9.34 4.01
N PHE A 379 1.70 9.88 3.99
CA PHE A 379 0.46 9.10 4.13
C PHE A 379 -0.43 9.29 2.90
N ARG A 380 -0.17 8.49 1.86
CA ARG A 380 -0.87 8.59 0.58
C ARG A 380 -2.23 7.91 0.64
N LEU A 381 -3.28 8.67 0.40
CA LEU A 381 -4.64 8.15 0.28
C LEU A 381 -5.05 8.02 -1.18
N TYR A 382 -5.76 6.94 -1.50
CA TYR A 382 -6.42 6.71 -2.77
C TYR A 382 -7.93 6.76 -2.56
N ALA A 383 -8.64 7.54 -3.37
CA ALA A 383 -10.10 7.60 -3.31
C ALA A 383 -10.72 6.36 -3.96
N SER A 384 -11.85 5.89 -3.42
CA SER A 384 -12.65 4.81 -4.00
C SER A 384 -14.14 5.05 -3.75
N GLN A 385 -15.00 4.45 -4.58
CA GLN A 385 -16.45 4.41 -4.33
C GLN A 385 -16.90 3.09 -3.68
N ASP A 386 -16.02 2.09 -3.64
CA ASP A 386 -16.33 0.76 -3.10
C ASP A 386 -16.15 0.70 -1.58
N VAL A 387 -17.08 1.35 -0.86
CA VAL A 387 -17.11 1.33 0.61
C VAL A 387 -17.24 -0.10 1.14
N VAL A 388 -18.01 -0.95 0.46
CA VAL A 388 -18.24 -2.34 0.87
C VAL A 388 -16.93 -3.12 0.88
N GLY A 389 -16.17 -3.07 -0.22
CA GLY A 389 -14.90 -3.79 -0.34
C GLY A 389 -13.84 -3.27 0.62
N VAL A 390 -13.78 -1.95 0.86
CA VAL A 390 -12.81 -1.35 1.78
C VAL A 390 -13.05 -1.75 3.23
N GLU A 391 -14.30 -1.76 3.69
CA GLU A 391 -14.65 -2.20 5.04
C GLU A 391 -14.54 -3.71 5.20
N ALA A 392 -15.08 -4.49 4.25
CA ALA A 392 -15.03 -5.95 4.30
C ALA A 392 -13.60 -6.48 4.25
N GLY A 393 -12.75 -5.93 3.38
CA GLY A 393 -11.33 -6.27 3.32
C GLY A 393 -10.60 -5.98 4.64
N GLY A 394 -10.81 -4.78 5.19
CA GLY A 394 -10.21 -4.36 6.45
C GLY A 394 -10.65 -5.20 7.66
N ALA A 395 -11.92 -5.63 7.68
CA ALA A 395 -12.44 -6.49 8.73
C ALA A 395 -11.94 -7.94 8.58
N LEU A 396 -12.22 -8.59 7.45
CA LEU A 396 -12.00 -10.02 7.26
C LEU A 396 -10.53 -10.43 7.30
N LYS A 397 -9.60 -9.53 6.96
CA LYS A 397 -8.16 -9.79 7.09
C LYS A 397 -7.72 -10.11 8.52
N ASN A 398 -8.45 -9.62 9.53
CA ASN A 398 -8.16 -9.92 10.94
C ASN A 398 -8.39 -11.40 11.26
N VAL A 399 -9.38 -12.05 10.63
CA VAL A 399 -9.61 -13.50 10.75
C VAL A 399 -8.43 -14.27 10.18
N MET A 400 -8.01 -13.88 8.97
CA MET A 400 -6.88 -14.53 8.28
C MET A 400 -5.56 -14.32 9.04
N ALA A 401 -5.43 -13.21 9.75
CA ALA A 401 -4.28 -12.96 10.63
C ALA A 401 -4.27 -13.89 11.85
N ILE A 402 -5.41 -14.19 12.46
CA ILE A 402 -5.50 -15.21 13.53
C ILE A 402 -5.11 -16.58 12.97
N ALA A 403 -5.69 -16.98 11.82
CA ALA A 403 -5.33 -18.23 11.15
C ALA A 403 -3.82 -18.32 10.89
N THR A 404 -3.22 -17.23 10.42
CA THR A 404 -1.77 -17.14 10.19
C THR A 404 -0.99 -17.28 11.48
N GLY A 405 -1.43 -16.63 12.55
CA GLY A 405 -0.83 -16.79 13.87
C GLY A 405 -0.87 -18.23 14.38
N LEU A 406 -2.00 -18.93 14.20
CA LEU A 406 -2.13 -20.34 14.56
C LEU A 406 -1.12 -21.19 13.79
N SER A 407 -1.04 -21.01 12.47
CA SER A 407 -0.06 -21.69 11.61
C SER A 407 1.38 -21.41 12.03
N ASP A 408 1.71 -20.17 12.38
CA ASP A 408 3.06 -19.77 12.81
C ASP A 408 3.41 -20.33 14.18
N GLY A 409 2.47 -20.31 15.12
CA GLY A 409 2.66 -20.87 16.47
C GLY A 409 2.84 -22.38 16.46
N LEU A 410 2.27 -23.08 15.47
CA LEU A 410 2.49 -24.50 15.19
C LEU A 410 3.77 -24.78 14.39
N ALA A 411 4.57 -23.75 14.06
CA ALA A 411 5.82 -23.86 13.31
C ALA A 411 5.69 -24.54 11.93
N LEU A 412 4.56 -24.37 11.23
CA LEU A 412 4.30 -25.00 9.92
C LEU A 412 5.11 -24.41 8.75
N GLY A 413 5.85 -23.33 9.00
CA GLY A 413 6.75 -22.71 8.04
C GLY A 413 6.10 -21.71 7.08
N GLU A 414 6.95 -21.02 6.32
CA GLU A 414 6.56 -19.90 5.45
C GLU A 414 5.69 -20.32 4.26
N ASN A 415 5.85 -21.56 3.77
CA ASN A 415 5.01 -22.09 2.69
C ASN A 415 3.54 -22.20 3.12
N ALA A 416 3.28 -22.68 4.34
CA ALA A 416 1.94 -22.76 4.90
C ALA A 416 1.33 -21.35 5.06
N ARG A 417 2.13 -20.39 5.56
CA ARG A 417 1.73 -18.98 5.66
C ARG A 417 1.33 -18.41 4.31
N ALA A 418 2.15 -18.59 3.28
CA ALA A 418 1.87 -18.07 1.94
C ALA A 418 0.60 -18.69 1.33
N ALA A 419 0.42 -20.00 1.48
CA ALA A 419 -0.80 -20.68 1.05
C ALA A 419 -2.03 -20.15 1.79
N LEU A 420 -1.94 -19.97 3.11
CA LEU A 420 -3.04 -19.48 3.93
C LEU A 420 -3.43 -18.04 3.61
N ILE A 421 -2.47 -17.15 3.37
CA ILE A 421 -2.74 -15.78 2.91
C ILE A 421 -3.48 -15.82 1.56
N THR A 422 -3.03 -16.64 0.63
CA THR A 422 -3.60 -16.74 -0.72
C THR A 422 -5.04 -17.29 -0.67
N ARG A 423 -5.25 -18.39 0.06
CA ARG A 423 -6.58 -19.00 0.22
C ARG A 423 -7.51 -18.11 1.05
N GLY A 424 -6.98 -17.46 2.08
CA GLY A 424 -7.68 -16.49 2.91
C GLY A 424 -8.19 -15.29 2.09
N LEU A 425 -7.36 -14.74 1.20
CA LEU A 425 -7.78 -13.69 0.28
C LEU A 425 -8.94 -14.16 -0.62
N ALA A 426 -8.91 -15.40 -1.10
CA ALA A 426 -10.02 -15.94 -1.88
C ALA A 426 -11.31 -16.05 -1.06
N GLU A 427 -11.25 -16.44 0.22
CA GLU A 427 -12.45 -16.44 1.09
C GLU A 427 -12.98 -15.03 1.35
N MET A 428 -12.07 -14.09 1.66
CA MET A 428 -12.40 -12.69 1.87
C MET A 428 -13.11 -12.12 0.64
N THR A 429 -12.57 -12.39 -0.55
CA THR A 429 -13.15 -11.94 -1.82
C THR A 429 -14.53 -12.51 -2.06
N ARG A 430 -14.75 -13.81 -1.85
CA ARG A 430 -16.08 -14.42 -2.03
C ARG A 430 -17.13 -13.79 -1.12
N LEU A 431 -16.82 -13.62 0.18
CA LEU A 431 -17.76 -13.00 1.09
C LEU A 431 -17.98 -11.52 0.75
N ALA A 432 -16.92 -10.75 0.51
CA ALA A 432 -17.04 -9.34 0.18
C ALA A 432 -17.86 -9.10 -1.09
N VAL A 433 -17.64 -9.89 -2.14
CA VAL A 433 -18.43 -9.81 -3.39
C VAL A 433 -19.89 -10.17 -3.13
N ALA A 434 -20.18 -11.17 -2.30
CA ALA A 434 -21.55 -11.50 -1.92
C ALA A 434 -22.26 -10.40 -1.11
N LEU A 435 -21.49 -9.52 -0.44
CA LEU A 435 -21.97 -8.31 0.23
C LEU A 435 -22.11 -7.10 -0.72
N GLY A 436 -21.70 -7.24 -1.99
CA GLY A 436 -21.77 -6.19 -3.01
C GLY A 436 -20.46 -5.42 -3.25
N ALA A 437 -19.32 -5.94 -2.81
CA ALA A 437 -18.01 -5.34 -3.08
C ALA A 437 -17.48 -5.64 -4.50
N SER A 438 -16.53 -4.84 -4.96
CA SER A 438 -15.73 -5.15 -6.15
C SER A 438 -14.55 -6.06 -5.79
N ALA A 439 -14.36 -7.15 -6.53
CA ALA A 439 -13.21 -8.03 -6.37
C ALA A 439 -11.86 -7.29 -6.57
N ALA A 440 -11.83 -6.24 -7.40
CA ALA A 440 -10.64 -5.42 -7.62
C ALA A 440 -10.18 -4.70 -6.34
N THR A 441 -11.12 -4.28 -5.48
CA THR A 441 -10.79 -3.65 -4.19
C THR A 441 -10.04 -4.62 -3.27
N LEU A 442 -10.41 -5.91 -3.31
CA LEU A 442 -9.77 -6.95 -2.51
C LEU A 442 -8.38 -7.30 -3.04
N ALA A 443 -8.15 -7.19 -4.35
CA ALA A 443 -6.80 -7.28 -4.91
C ALA A 443 -5.91 -6.05 -4.57
N GLY A 444 -6.50 -4.95 -4.10
CA GLY A 444 -5.80 -3.69 -3.82
C GLY A 444 -5.33 -3.52 -2.37
N LEU A 445 -5.09 -2.26 -1.98
CA LEU A 445 -4.56 -1.88 -0.67
C LEU A 445 -5.48 -2.32 0.48
N ALA A 446 -6.80 -2.15 0.36
CA ALA A 446 -7.74 -2.44 1.44
C ALA A 446 -8.00 -3.95 1.66
N GLY A 447 -7.67 -4.79 0.68
CA GLY A 447 -7.71 -6.25 0.81
C GLY A 447 -6.31 -6.84 0.95
N LEU A 448 -5.71 -7.26 -0.16
CA LEU A 448 -4.42 -7.93 -0.22
C LEU A 448 -3.30 -7.15 0.49
N GLY A 449 -3.24 -5.82 0.31
CA GLY A 449 -2.22 -4.98 0.94
C GLY A 449 -2.26 -5.07 2.47
N ASP A 450 -3.42 -4.78 3.07
CA ASP A 450 -3.61 -4.84 4.52
C ASP A 450 -3.52 -6.28 5.05
N LEU A 451 -3.99 -7.27 4.28
CA LEU A 451 -3.86 -8.69 4.60
C LEU A 451 -2.38 -9.10 4.74
N VAL A 452 -1.56 -8.83 3.74
CA VAL A 452 -0.13 -9.18 3.76
C VAL A 452 0.57 -8.49 4.94
N LEU A 453 0.34 -7.19 5.13
CA LEU A 453 0.91 -6.46 6.26
C LEU A 453 0.54 -7.11 7.59
N THR A 454 -0.73 -7.50 7.75
CA THR A 454 -1.25 -8.02 9.02
C THR A 454 -0.82 -9.46 9.29
N CYS A 455 -0.69 -10.28 8.24
CA CYS A 455 -0.26 -11.68 8.35
C CYS A 455 1.26 -11.84 8.49
N THR A 456 2.06 -10.88 8.03
CA THR A 456 3.54 -10.96 8.05
C THR A 456 4.19 -10.01 9.05
N GLY A 457 3.50 -8.96 9.46
CA GLY A 457 4.01 -7.96 10.41
C GLY A 457 4.02 -8.44 11.86
N GLY A 458 5.08 -8.13 12.60
CA GLY A 458 5.19 -8.43 14.03
C GLY A 458 4.27 -7.59 14.92
N LEU A 459 3.74 -6.47 14.41
CA LEU A 459 2.84 -5.55 15.14
C LEU A 459 1.36 -5.97 15.11
N SER A 460 1.03 -7.09 14.44
CA SER A 460 -0.34 -7.57 14.30
C SER A 460 -0.83 -8.28 15.56
N ARG A 461 -1.76 -7.65 16.28
CA ARG A 461 -2.40 -8.23 17.48
C ARG A 461 -3.15 -9.54 17.19
N ASN A 462 -3.82 -9.62 16.05
CA ASN A 462 -4.57 -10.82 15.65
C ASN A 462 -3.63 -12.00 15.36
N ARG A 463 -2.47 -11.75 14.75
CA ARG A 463 -1.45 -12.79 14.55
C ARG A 463 -0.84 -13.22 15.88
N GLN A 464 -0.54 -12.27 16.78
CA GLN A 464 -0.06 -12.59 18.12
C GLN A 464 -1.05 -13.45 18.91
N LEU A 465 -2.35 -13.14 18.84
CA LEU A 465 -3.40 -13.97 19.41
C LEU A 465 -3.37 -15.39 18.84
N GLY A 466 -3.32 -15.54 17.51
CA GLY A 466 -3.23 -16.86 16.89
C GLY A 466 -2.01 -17.67 17.38
N MET A 467 -0.84 -17.02 17.51
CA MET A 467 0.37 -17.69 18.02
C MET A 467 0.23 -18.11 19.48
N ALA A 468 -0.42 -17.31 20.31
CA ALA A 468 -0.69 -17.65 21.71
C ALA A 468 -1.68 -18.80 21.85
N LEU A 469 -2.76 -18.80 21.07
CA LEU A 469 -3.72 -19.90 21.02
C LEU A 469 -3.06 -21.22 20.60
N ALA A 470 -2.14 -21.18 19.63
CA ALA A 470 -1.35 -22.35 19.23
C ALA A 470 -0.47 -22.91 20.35
N ARG A 471 -0.08 -22.09 21.34
CA ARG A 471 0.65 -22.51 22.54
C ARG A 471 -0.27 -22.97 23.68
N GLY A 472 -1.58 -23.00 23.47
CA GLY A 472 -2.57 -23.40 24.48
C GLY A 472 -2.97 -22.27 25.45
N GLU A 473 -2.60 -21.02 25.17
CA GLU A 473 -3.06 -19.88 25.95
C GLU A 473 -4.53 -19.57 25.66
N THR A 474 -5.25 -18.98 26.61
CA THR A 474 -6.65 -18.56 26.40
C THR A 474 -6.75 -17.15 25.84
N THR A 475 -7.76 -16.87 25.03
CA THR A 475 -8.02 -15.51 24.50
C THR A 475 -8.07 -14.46 25.62
N ALA A 476 -8.73 -14.78 26.74
CA ALA A 476 -8.85 -13.89 27.88
C ALA A 476 -7.50 -13.59 28.55
N ALA A 477 -6.55 -14.54 28.54
CA ALA A 477 -5.20 -14.30 29.04
C ALA A 477 -4.45 -13.28 28.14
N VAL A 478 -4.50 -13.49 26.82
CA VAL A 478 -3.81 -12.66 25.83
C VAL A 478 -4.36 -11.23 25.79
N GLU A 479 -5.68 -11.06 25.84
CA GLU A 479 -6.31 -9.73 25.84
C GLU A 479 -5.98 -8.96 27.13
N ARG A 480 -5.90 -9.64 28.28
CA ARG A 480 -5.54 -9.00 29.56
C ARG A 480 -4.11 -8.51 29.58
N GLU A 481 -3.17 -9.31 29.06
CA GLU A 481 -1.76 -8.95 29.01
C GLU A 481 -1.52 -7.78 28.04
N SER A 482 -2.10 -7.84 26.85
CA SER A 482 -1.90 -6.81 25.82
C SER A 482 -2.68 -5.51 26.07
N ARG A 483 -3.64 -5.52 27.02
CA ARG A 483 -4.61 -4.43 27.28
C ARG A 483 -5.32 -3.92 26.02
N MET A 484 -5.34 -4.73 24.98
CA MET A 484 -5.83 -4.37 23.66
C MET A 484 -6.70 -5.50 23.13
N ILE A 485 -7.78 -5.11 22.50
CA ILE A 485 -8.78 -6.04 22.02
C ILE A 485 -8.34 -6.62 20.67
N ALA A 486 -8.41 -7.94 20.55
CA ALA A 486 -8.22 -8.63 19.29
C ALA A 486 -9.53 -8.58 18.48
N GLU A 487 -9.62 -7.58 17.61
CA GLU A 487 -10.78 -7.34 16.73
C GLU A 487 -11.20 -8.58 15.92
N GLY A 488 -10.22 -9.43 15.58
CA GLY A 488 -10.44 -10.64 14.79
C GLY A 488 -11.41 -11.61 15.47
N THR A 489 -11.36 -11.76 16.80
CA THR A 489 -12.26 -12.69 17.52
C THR A 489 -13.73 -12.35 17.26
N ARG A 490 -14.11 -11.06 17.39
CA ARG A 490 -15.48 -10.59 17.12
C ARG A 490 -15.81 -10.66 15.62
N THR A 491 -14.82 -10.37 14.78
CA THR A 491 -14.98 -10.45 13.32
C THR A 491 -15.32 -11.86 12.86
N VAL A 492 -14.78 -12.91 13.49
CA VAL A 492 -15.11 -14.32 13.15
C VAL A 492 -16.60 -14.58 13.31
N THR A 493 -17.20 -14.16 14.42
CA THR A 493 -18.65 -14.33 14.66
C THR A 493 -19.48 -13.68 13.54
N SER A 494 -19.19 -12.43 13.19
CA SER A 494 -19.90 -11.73 12.13
C SER A 494 -19.63 -12.32 10.75
N ALA A 495 -18.39 -12.72 10.46
CA ALA A 495 -18.03 -13.34 9.19
C ALA A 495 -18.78 -14.65 8.98
N LEU A 496 -18.88 -15.51 10.00
CA LEU A 496 -19.66 -16.76 9.94
C LEU A 496 -21.15 -16.51 9.77
N ALA A 497 -21.71 -15.52 10.47
CA ALA A 497 -23.12 -15.15 10.33
C ALA A 497 -23.44 -14.63 8.93
N LEU A 498 -22.59 -13.76 8.38
CA LEU A 498 -22.72 -13.24 7.01
C LEU A 498 -22.49 -14.33 5.96
N ALA A 499 -21.49 -15.19 6.14
CA ALA A 499 -21.24 -16.33 5.27
C ALA A 499 -22.46 -17.25 5.18
N LYS A 500 -23.08 -17.58 6.31
CA LYS A 500 -24.33 -18.35 6.36
C LYS A 500 -25.47 -17.64 5.66
N ARG A 501 -25.67 -16.34 5.93
CA ARG A 501 -26.75 -15.53 5.32
C ARG A 501 -26.65 -15.47 3.79
N HIS A 502 -25.42 -15.41 3.27
CA HIS A 502 -25.15 -15.28 1.84
C HIS A 502 -24.77 -16.60 1.15
N ALA A 503 -24.88 -17.73 1.86
CA ALA A 503 -24.48 -19.06 1.36
C ALA A 503 -23.05 -19.12 0.80
N VAL A 504 -22.11 -18.42 1.44
CA VAL A 504 -20.68 -18.39 1.06
C VAL A 504 -19.89 -19.35 1.94
N ALA A 505 -19.14 -20.27 1.33
CA ALA A 505 -18.23 -21.14 2.07
C ALA A 505 -16.98 -20.38 2.57
N MET A 506 -16.73 -20.42 3.88
CA MET A 506 -15.59 -19.77 4.54
C MET A 506 -14.83 -20.74 5.47
N PRO A 507 -14.23 -21.79 4.90
CA PRO A 507 -13.65 -22.88 5.67
C PRO A 507 -12.49 -22.47 6.59
N ILE A 508 -11.63 -21.52 6.19
CA ILE A 508 -10.61 -21.00 7.12
C ILE A 508 -11.28 -20.27 8.28
N CYS A 509 -12.30 -19.45 8.01
CA CYS A 509 -13.05 -18.76 9.05
C CYS A 509 -13.79 -19.73 10.00
N GLU A 510 -14.36 -20.80 9.46
CA GLU A 510 -15.05 -21.86 10.21
C GLU A 510 -14.07 -22.54 11.18
N GLU A 511 -12.88 -22.89 10.71
CA GLU A 511 -11.85 -23.53 11.53
C GLU A 511 -11.28 -22.59 12.60
N VAL A 512 -11.05 -21.32 12.27
CA VAL A 512 -10.69 -20.30 13.27
C VAL A 512 -11.79 -20.16 14.32
N GLY A 513 -13.06 -20.17 13.91
CA GLY A 513 -14.20 -20.14 14.83
C GLY A 513 -14.27 -21.37 15.74
N ALA A 514 -14.01 -22.56 15.19
CA ALA A 514 -13.98 -23.79 15.98
C ALA A 514 -12.87 -23.76 17.05
N VAL A 515 -11.69 -23.22 16.73
CA VAL A 515 -10.60 -23.04 17.70
C VAL A 515 -11.01 -22.03 18.78
N LEU A 516 -11.56 -20.88 18.39
CA LEU A 516 -11.88 -19.79 19.33
C LEU A 516 -13.07 -20.11 20.25
N PHE A 517 -14.09 -20.81 19.75
CA PHE A 517 -15.38 -20.90 20.43
C PHE A 517 -15.81 -22.33 20.78
N ALA A 518 -15.28 -23.34 20.08
CA ALA A 518 -15.63 -24.74 20.31
C ALA A 518 -14.49 -25.54 20.97
N GLY A 519 -13.36 -24.89 21.30
CA GLY A 519 -12.22 -25.55 21.93
C GLY A 519 -11.51 -26.56 21.03
N LYS A 520 -11.69 -26.48 19.69
CA LYS A 520 -10.99 -27.36 18.75
C LYS A 520 -9.47 -27.13 18.85
N PRO A 521 -8.64 -28.16 19.02
CA PRO A 521 -7.20 -28.00 19.02
C PRO A 521 -6.70 -27.37 17.69
N PRO A 522 -5.77 -26.41 17.73
CA PRO A 522 -5.24 -25.77 16.53
C PRO A 522 -4.67 -26.74 15.48
N ALA A 523 -4.01 -27.81 15.92
CA ALA A 523 -3.47 -28.85 15.03
C ALA A 523 -4.58 -29.58 14.26
N ASP A 524 -5.69 -29.89 14.92
CA ASP A 524 -6.84 -30.58 14.30
C ASP A 524 -7.55 -29.67 13.30
N ALA A 525 -7.60 -28.36 13.58
CA ALA A 525 -8.14 -27.37 12.66
C ALA A 525 -7.33 -27.29 11.35
N VAL A 526 -6.00 -27.33 11.46
CA VAL A 526 -5.11 -27.41 10.28
C VAL A 526 -5.30 -28.71 9.52
N ALA A 527 -5.34 -29.86 10.20
CA ALA A 527 -5.58 -31.16 9.57
C ALA A 527 -6.90 -31.16 8.79
N SER A 528 -7.97 -30.61 9.38
CA SER A 528 -9.29 -30.49 8.75
C SER A 528 -9.26 -29.65 7.46
N LEU A 529 -8.41 -28.62 7.38
CA LEU A 529 -8.23 -27.84 6.15
C LEU A 529 -7.48 -28.61 5.05
N LEU A 530 -6.51 -29.45 5.44
CA LEU A 530 -5.68 -30.23 4.52
C LEU A 530 -6.40 -31.46 3.95
N GLU A 531 -7.31 -32.07 4.72
CA GLU A 531 -8.10 -33.24 4.31
C GLU A 531 -9.21 -32.92 3.29
N ARG A 532 -9.41 -31.64 2.99
CA ARG A 532 -10.49 -31.21 2.09
C ARG A 532 -10.24 -31.71 0.67
N PRO A 533 -11.31 -32.06 -0.08
CA PRO A 533 -11.18 -32.57 -1.44
C PRO A 533 -10.37 -31.63 -2.33
N LEU A 534 -9.48 -32.19 -3.14
CA LEU A 534 -8.73 -31.44 -4.14
C LEU A 534 -9.71 -30.76 -5.11
N ARG A 535 -9.54 -29.44 -5.29
CA ARG A 535 -10.33 -28.62 -6.21
C ARG A 535 -9.41 -27.92 -7.20
N ARG A 536 -9.95 -27.55 -8.37
CA ARG A 536 -9.26 -26.65 -9.29
C ARG A 536 -9.09 -25.28 -8.62
N GLU A 537 -8.04 -24.58 -9.02
CA GLU A 537 -7.88 -23.18 -8.65
C GLU A 537 -8.83 -22.34 -9.52
N ASP A 538 -9.97 -21.97 -8.94
CA ASP A 538 -10.91 -21.04 -9.58
C ASP A 538 -10.36 -19.61 -9.39
N ARG A 539 -10.05 -18.94 -10.50
CA ARG A 539 -9.56 -17.55 -10.53
C ARG A 539 -10.69 -16.55 -10.55
#